data_AF-A0A436QUM8-F1
#
_entry.id   AF-A0A436QUM8-F1
#
_cell.length_a   1.000
_cell.length_b   1.000
_cell.length_c   1.000
_cell.angle_alpha   90.00
_cell.angle_beta   90.00
_cell.angle_gamma   90.00
#
_symmetry.space_group_name_H-M   'P 1'
#
loop_
_entity.id
_entity.type
_entity.pdbx_description
1 polymer ?
#
loop_
_entity_poly.entity_id
_entity_poly.type
_entity_poly.pdbx_seq_one_letter_code
_entity_poly.pdbx_strand_id
1 'polypeptide(L)'
;MAFAAEKLPSDDSLLDAYSASVADAVDRIGPAVCRIERIGAGGHGSGFVIAQDGLVVTNFHVVGDARAVRVTMPDGASREG
;
A
#
# COMPACT_ATOMS: atom_id res chain seq x y z
N MET A 1 -39.55 10.32 31.18
CA MET A 1 -38.25 9.81 30.72
C MET A 1 -38.38 9.51 29.23
N ALA A 2 -38.02 10.45 28.36
CA ALA A 2 -38.05 10.25 26.92
C ALA A 2 -36.65 9.86 26.45
N PHE A 3 -36.51 8.66 25.91
CA PHE A 3 -35.30 8.28 25.18
C PHE A 3 -35.32 9.09 23.87
N ALA A 4 -34.34 9.98 23.71
CA ALA A 4 -34.14 10.67 22.45
C ALA A 4 -33.82 9.63 21.38
N ALA A 5 -34.59 9.62 20.30
CA ALA A 5 -34.26 8.83 19.12
C ALA A 5 -32.92 9.36 18.58
N GLU A 6 -31.88 8.53 18.64
CA GLU A 6 -30.59 8.85 18.04
C GLU A 6 -30.81 9.09 16.55
N LYS A 7 -30.52 10.32 16.10
CA LYS A 7 -30.68 10.70 14.71
C LYS A 7 -29.66 9.90 13.90
N LEU A 8 -30.14 8.99 13.06
CA LEU A 8 -29.26 8.23 12.17
C LEU A 8 -28.33 9.19 11.41
N PRO A 9 -27.03 8.85 11.29
CA PRO A 9 -26.08 9.67 10.55
C PRO A 9 -26.57 9.89 9.12
N SER A 10 -26.35 11.09 8.57
CA SER A 10 -26.60 11.32 7.15
C SER A 10 -25.57 10.59 6.30
N ASP A 11 -25.93 10.23 5.06
CA ASP A 11 -25.01 9.57 4.13
C ASP A 11 -23.70 10.37 3.96
N ASP A 12 -23.75 11.70 3.89
CA ASP A 12 -22.55 12.55 3.79
C ASP A 12 -21.60 12.34 4.98
N SER A 13 -22.14 12.24 6.21
CA SER A 13 -21.33 12.02 7.40
C SER A 13 -20.72 10.61 7.45
N LEU A 14 -21.42 9.62 6.89
CA LEU A 14 -20.90 8.26 6.77
C LEU A 14 -19.80 8.16 5.72
N LEU A 15 -19.96 8.86 4.59
CA LEU A 15 -18.95 8.91 3.53
C LEU A 15 -17.69 9.65 3.96
N ASP A 16 -17.83 10.73 4.74
CA ASP A 16 -16.70 11.44 5.36
C ASP A 16 -15.94 10.53 6.34
N ALA A 17 -16.65 9.87 7.26
CA ALA A 17 -16.05 8.92 8.21
C ALA A 17 -15.36 7.73 7.52
N TYR A 18 -15.97 7.20 6.45
CA TYR A 18 -15.36 6.17 5.62
C TYR A 18 -14.09 6.67 4.93
N SER A 19 -14.14 7.87 4.34
CA SER A 19 -12.99 8.48 3.65
C SER A 19 -11.81 8.70 4.61
N ALA A 20 -12.09 9.19 5.83
CA ALA A 20 -11.09 9.33 6.87
C ALA A 20 -10.45 7.98 7.23
N SER A 21 -11.27 6.93 7.39
CA SER A 21 -10.77 5.58 7.71
C SER A 21 -9.86 5.01 6.61
N VAL A 22 -10.19 5.25 5.34
CA VAL A 22 -9.36 4.82 4.20
C VAL A 22 -8.07 5.63 4.13
N ALA A 23 -8.15 6.95 4.31
CA ALA A 23 -6.97 7.83 4.32
C ALA A 23 -5.98 7.41 5.42
N ASP A 24 -6.46 7.18 6.63
CA ASP A 24 -5.63 6.74 7.76
C ASP A 24 -4.93 5.40 7.48
N ALA A 25 -5.62 4.46 6.83
CA ALA A 25 -5.03 3.18 6.45
C ALA A 25 -3.93 3.36 5.39
N VAL A 26 -4.15 4.23 4.40
CA VAL A 26 -3.16 4.56 3.36
C VAL A 26 -1.94 5.25 3.97
N ASP A 27 -2.13 6.23 4.85
CA ASP A 27 -1.03 6.95 5.50
C ASP A 27 -0.17 6.01 6.35
N ARG A 28 -0.81 5.04 7.02
CA ARG A 28 -0.12 4.07 7.86
C ARG A 28 0.68 3.03 7.06
N ILE A 29 0.15 2.56 5.93
CA ILE A 29 0.73 1.43 5.16
C ILE A 29 1.57 1.90 3.96
N GLY A 30 1.26 3.07 3.41
CA GLY A 30 1.92 3.65 2.24
C GLY A 30 3.46 3.59 2.28
N PRO A 31 4.12 3.95 3.40
CA PRO A 31 5.59 3.88 3.51
C PRO A 31 6.18 2.48 3.31
N ALA A 32 5.41 1.41 3.54
CA ALA A 32 5.87 0.03 3.38
C ALA A 32 5.67 -0.52 1.95
N VAL A 33 4.91 0.17 1.10
CA VAL A 33 4.63 -0.27 -0.27
C VAL A 33 5.75 0.20 -1.20
N CYS A 34 6.33 -0.71 -1.97
CA CYS A 34 7.42 -0.42 -2.89
C CYS A 34 7.05 -0.75 -4.33
N ARG A 35 7.66 -0.05 -5.28
CA ARG A 35 7.65 -0.41 -6.70
C ARG A 35 8.74 -1.43 -6.97
N ILE A 36 8.44 -2.43 -7.80
CA ILE A 36 9.39 -3.46 -8.25
C ILE A 36 9.45 -3.43 -9.77
N GLU A 37 10.66 -3.38 -10.33
CA GLU A 37 10.89 -3.32 -11.78
C GLU A 37 11.90 -4.38 -12.20
N ARG A 38 11.63 -5.11 -13.29
CA ARG A 38 12.60 -6.07 -13.85
C ARG A 38 13.68 -5.32 -14.63
N ILE A 39 14.95 -5.61 -14.35
CA ILE A 39 16.06 -4.98 -15.06
C ILE A 39 16.24 -5.67 -16.42
N GLY A 40 16.19 -4.89 -17.51
CA GLY A 40 16.48 -5.35 -18.87
C GLY A 40 15.39 -6.15 -19.59
N ALA A 41 14.36 -6.63 -18.88
CA ALA A 41 13.28 -7.43 -19.46
C ALA A 41 11.96 -6.66 -19.67
N GLY A 42 11.85 -5.45 -19.13
CA GLY A 42 10.57 -4.75 -19.02
C GLY A 42 9.62 -5.45 -18.03
N GLY A 43 8.61 -4.73 -17.56
CA GLY A 43 7.67 -5.22 -16.54
C GLY A 43 7.94 -4.64 -15.16
N HIS A 44 6.85 -4.26 -14.50
CA HIS A 44 6.87 -3.67 -13.17
C HIS A 44 5.64 -4.13 -12.39
N GLY A 45 5.70 -3.96 -11.09
CA GLY A 45 4.60 -4.19 -10.18
C GLY A 45 4.89 -3.56 -8.83
N SER A 46 4.21 -4.05 -7.80
CA SER A 46 4.36 -3.57 -6.44
C SER A 46 4.70 -4.72 -5.50
N GLY A 47 5.29 -4.38 -4.37
CA GLY A 47 5.46 -5.26 -3.22
C GLY A 47 5.27 -4.47 -1.94
N PHE A 48 5.42 -5.15 -0.81
CA PHE A 48 5.45 -4.50 0.49
C PHE A 48 6.50 -5.13 1.40
N VAL A 49 7.11 -4.29 2.22
CA VAL A 49 8.11 -4.68 3.21
C VAL A 49 7.41 -5.37 4.39
N ILE A 50 7.86 -6.56 4.76
CA ILE A 50 7.31 -7.33 5.89
C ILE A 50 8.29 -7.46 7.07
N ALA A 51 9.56 -7.10 6.88
CA ALA A 51 10.57 -7.14 7.93
C ALA A 51 11.54 -5.96 7.85
N GLN A 52 12.11 -5.58 9.00
CA GLN A 52 12.98 -4.40 9.14
C GLN A 52 14.32 -4.53 8.41
N ASP A 53 14.74 -5.75 8.12
CA ASP A 53 15.94 -6.05 7.34
C ASP A 53 15.73 -5.91 5.82
N GLY A 54 14.52 -5.54 5.40
CA GLY A 54 14.18 -5.28 4.00
C GLY A 54 13.59 -6.48 3.26
N LEU A 55 13.08 -7.50 3.95
CA LEU A 55 12.33 -8.57 3.30
C LEU A 55 11.05 -8.03 2.65
N VAL A 56 10.90 -8.22 1.34
CA VAL A 56 9.77 -7.76 0.53
C VAL A 56 8.97 -8.94 -0.01
N VAL A 57 7.64 -8.84 0.05
CA VAL A 57 6.71 -9.79 -0.58
C VAL A 57 6.10 -9.16 -1.83
N THR A 58 6.01 -9.94 -2.89
CA THR A 58 5.29 -9.59 -4.13
C THR A 58 4.70 -10.84 -4.77
N ASN A 59 3.93 -10.66 -5.84
CA ASN A 59 3.43 -11.79 -6.62
C ASN A 59 4.54 -12.37 -7.52
N PHE A 60 4.52 -13.67 -7.74
CA PHE A 60 5.49 -14.37 -8.59
C PHE A 60 5.58 -13.75 -9.98
N HIS A 61 4.45 -13.39 -10.61
CA HIS A 61 4.46 -12.82 -11.97
C HIS A 61 5.13 -11.44 -12.05
N VAL A 62 5.34 -10.74 -10.93
CA VAL A 62 6.04 -9.45 -10.93
C VAL A 62 7.54 -9.66 -11.18
N VAL A 63 8.14 -10.67 -10.54
CA VAL A 63 9.57 -10.99 -10.66
C VAL A 63 9.85 -12.05 -11.74
N GLY A 64 9.03 -13.10 -11.81
CA GLY A 64 9.14 -14.21 -12.75
C GLY A 64 10.53 -14.83 -12.77
N ASP A 65 11.15 -14.82 -13.95
CA ASP A 65 12.48 -15.32 -14.29
C ASP A 65 13.56 -14.22 -14.30
N ALA A 66 13.26 -13.02 -13.80
CA ALA A 66 14.21 -11.92 -13.77
C ALA A 66 15.45 -12.28 -12.94
N ARG A 67 16.64 -12.06 -13.51
CA ARG A 67 17.92 -12.24 -12.81
C ARG A 67 18.20 -11.17 -11.77
N ALA A 68 17.61 -9.99 -11.95
CA ALA A 68 17.72 -8.86 -11.05
C ALA A 68 16.47 -7.98 -11.17
N VAL A 69 16.07 -7.40 -10.04
CA VAL A 69 14.99 -6.44 -9.94
C VAL A 69 15.46 -5.17 -9.24
N ARG A 70 14.84 -4.05 -9.58
CA ARG A 70 15.00 -2.80 -8.85
C ARG A 70 13.78 -2.60 -7.96
N VAL A 71 14.03 -2.40 -6.67
CA VAL A 71 13.02 -2.01 -5.69
C VAL A 71 13.16 -0.53 -5.42
N THR A 72 12.07 0.23 -5.52
CA THR A 72 12.02 1.67 -5.26
C THR A 72 10.96 1.95 -4.20
N MET A 73 11.39 2.55 -3.09
CA MET A 73 10.55 2.96 -1.97
C MET A 73 9.85 4.31 -2.29
N PRO A 74 8.75 4.66 -1.58
CA PRO A 74 8.03 5.91 -1.81
C PRO A 74 8.84 7.17 -1.52
N ASP A 75 9.86 7.07 -0.65
CA ASP A 75 10.81 8.14 -0.33
C ASP A 75 11.89 8.34 -1.42
N GLY A 76 11.86 7.52 -2.48
CA GLY A 76 12.80 7.55 -3.59
C GLY A 76 14.05 6.68 -3.39
N ALA A 77 14.22 6.04 -2.23
CA ALA A 77 15.32 5.10 -2.02
C ALA A 77 15.17 3.90 -2.96
N SER A 78 16.25 3.53 -3.66
CA SER A 78 16.26 2.37 -4.56
C SER A 78 17.41 1.40 -4.27
N ARG A 79 17.16 0.12 -4.55
CA ARG A 79 18.11 -0.99 -4.43
C ARG A 79 17.90 -1.96 -5.58
N GLU A 80 18.98 -2.59 -6.02
CA GLU A 80 18.98 -3.64 -7.03
C GLU A 80 19.47 -4.94 -6.41
N GLY A 81 18.88 -6.07 -6.80
CA GLY A 81 19.22 -7.40 -6.31
C GLY A 81 18.53 -8.51 -7.09
#